data_AF-A0A936FXZ3-F1
#
_entry.id   AF-A0A936FXZ3-F1
#
_cell.length_a   1.000
_cell.length_b   1.000
_cell.length_c   1.000
_cell.angle_alpha   90.00
_cell.angle_beta   90.00
_cell.angle_gamma   90.00
#
_symmetry.space_group_name_H-M   'P 1'
#
loop_
_entity.id
_entity.type
_entity.pdbx_description
1 polymer ?
#
loop_
_entity_poly.entity_id
_entity_poly.type
_entity_poly.pdbx_seq_one_letter_code
_entity_poly.pdbx_strand_id
1 'polypeptide(L)'
;MTSVVSVIDRGGVRWVYLDAGVFTGLVETLDEAIRYRLSTSADGGPTGPVVLAGPTCDSADVLYEKQPVHLPLALSEGDELRFHSAGAYTTCYSTVGFNGFDPMPTMVVGGSRT
;
A
#
# COMPACT_ATOMS: atom_id res chain seq x y z
N MET A 1 1.25 -2.11 -7.82
CA MET A 1 -0.17 -2.46 -7.62
C MET A 1 -0.20 -3.41 -6.44
N THR A 2 -1.18 -3.27 -5.57
CA THR A 2 -1.33 -4.08 -4.35
C THR A 2 -2.79 -4.44 -4.17
N SER A 3 -3.06 -5.54 -3.47
CA SER A 3 -4.40 -5.96 -3.10
C SER A 3 -4.67 -5.68 -1.62
N VAL A 4 -5.92 -5.36 -1.31
CA VAL A 4 -6.42 -5.28 0.06
C VAL A 4 -6.51 -6.69 0.63
N VAL A 5 -5.75 -6.95 1.69
CA VAL A 5 -5.73 -8.24 2.40
C VAL A 5 -6.79 -8.26 3.49
N SER A 6 -6.94 -7.16 4.26
CA SER A 6 -7.98 -7.08 5.28
C SER A 6 -8.45 -5.64 5.54
N VAL A 7 -9.70 -5.51 5.96
CA VAL A 7 -10.30 -4.24 6.41
C VAL A 7 -10.85 -4.43 7.83
N ILE A 8 -10.33 -3.66 8.79
CA ILE A 8 -10.64 -3.82 10.21
C ILE A 8 -11.01 -2.46 10.81
N ASP A 9 -12.05 -2.41 11.63
CA ASP A 9 -12.28 -1.25 12.51
C ASP A 9 -11.61 -1.50 13.87
N ARG A 10 -10.68 -0.62 14.25
CA ARG A 10 -9.95 -0.68 15.52
C ARG A 10 -10.07 0.65 16.23
N GLY A 11 -10.86 0.68 17.30
CA GLY A 11 -11.04 1.88 18.11
C GLY A 11 -11.72 3.03 17.35
N GLY A 12 -12.63 2.72 16.42
CA GLY A 12 -13.30 3.72 15.58
C GLY A 12 -12.44 4.26 14.44
N VAL A 13 -11.28 3.64 14.19
CA VAL A 13 -10.41 3.93 13.05
C VAL A 13 -10.49 2.77 12.08
N ARG A 14 -10.68 3.07 10.80
CA ARG A 14 -10.65 2.06 9.74
C ARG A 14 -9.20 1.80 9.30
N TRP A 15 -8.78 0.55 9.42
CA TRP A 15 -7.49 0.03 8.98
C TRP A 15 -7.68 -0.79 7.72
N VAL A 16 -6.82 -0.58 6.74
CA VAL A 16 -6.77 -1.35 5.50
C VAL A 16 -5.36 -1.90 5.36
N TYR A 17 -5.26 -3.23 5.45
CA TYR A 17 -4.01 -3.98 5.33
C TYR A 17 -3.81 -4.39 3.87
N LEU A 18 -2.62 -4.16 3.37
CA LEU A 18 -2.22 -4.38 1.98
C LEU A 18 -1.21 -5.52 1.90
N ASP A 19 -1.13 -6.17 0.74
CA ASP A 19 -0.06 -7.14 0.45
C ASP A 19 1.29 -6.47 0.13
N ALA A 20 1.36 -5.14 0.20
CA ALA A 20 2.56 -4.35 0.05
C ALA A 20 2.63 -3.24 1.13
N GLY A 21 3.83 -2.99 1.65
CA GLY A 21 4.10 -1.99 2.67
C GLY A 21 5.54 -1.50 2.68
N VAL A 22 5.97 -1.01 3.85
CA VAL A 22 7.29 -0.41 4.08
C VAL A 22 8.41 -1.33 3.60
N PHE A 23 8.32 -2.62 3.97
CA PHE A 23 9.36 -3.61 3.69
C PHE A 23 9.29 -4.21 2.29
N THR A 24 8.23 -3.95 1.52
CA THR A 24 8.08 -4.39 0.13
C THR A 24 8.36 -3.24 -0.85
N GLY A 25 9.19 -2.28 -0.45
CA GLY A 25 9.62 -1.17 -1.30
C GLY A 25 8.86 0.14 -1.11
N LEU A 26 8.06 0.30 -0.05
CA LEU A 26 7.44 1.59 0.30
C LEU A 26 8.12 2.24 1.51
N VAL A 27 9.42 2.00 1.70
CA VAL A 27 10.17 2.53 2.86
C VAL A 27 10.10 4.06 2.98
N GLU A 28 9.91 4.76 1.87
CA GLU A 28 9.77 6.23 1.85
C GLU A 28 8.50 6.73 2.55
N THR A 29 7.53 5.86 2.86
CA THR A 29 6.36 6.21 3.67
C THR A 29 6.66 6.21 5.16
N LEU A 30 7.85 5.77 5.61
CA LEU A 30 8.22 5.85 7.02
C LEU A 30 8.09 7.29 7.51
N ASP A 31 7.49 7.42 8.70
CA ASP A 31 7.13 8.71 9.29
C ASP A 31 6.26 9.62 8.40
N GLU A 32 5.59 9.05 7.40
CA GLU A 32 4.81 9.74 6.38
C GLU A 32 5.63 10.73 5.54
N ALA A 33 6.95 10.49 5.40
CA ALA A 33 7.86 11.38 4.67
C ALA A 33 7.45 11.56 3.21
N ILE A 34 7.00 10.50 2.55
CA ILE A 34 6.36 10.55 1.23
C ILE A 34 4.92 10.05 1.30
N ARG A 35 4.01 10.86 0.76
CA ARG A 35 2.60 10.53 0.57
C ARG A 35 2.30 10.35 -0.90
N TYR A 36 2.11 9.11 -1.32
CA TYR A 36 1.79 8.79 -2.71
C TYR A 36 0.34 9.14 -3.01
N ARG A 37 0.08 9.49 -4.27
CA ARG A 37 -1.28 9.56 -4.80
C ARG A 37 -1.80 8.13 -4.98
N LEU A 38 -3.05 7.90 -4.61
CA LEU A 38 -3.69 6.58 -4.63
C LEU A 38 -4.89 6.56 -5.58
N SER A 39 -5.16 5.40 -6.18
CA SER A 39 -6.45 5.05 -6.80
C SER A 39 -6.85 3.63 -6.42
N THR A 40 -8.14 3.32 -6.49
CA THR A 40 -8.66 2.00 -6.11
C THR A 40 -9.66 1.46 -7.13
N SER A 41 -9.89 0.15 -7.13
CA SER A 41 -10.99 -0.48 -7.89
C SER A 41 -12.37 -0.06 -7.39
N ALA A 42 -12.49 0.48 -6.18
CA ALA A 42 -13.73 0.88 -5.53
C ALA A 42 -14.02 2.40 -5.63
N ASP A 43 -13.28 3.13 -6.47
CA ASP A 43 -13.44 4.57 -6.64
C ASP A 43 -14.84 4.95 -7.18
N GLY A 44 -15.30 6.17 -6.88
CA GLY A 44 -16.57 6.72 -7.37
C GLY A 44 -17.69 6.86 -6.31
N GLY A 45 -17.45 6.37 -5.09
CA GLY A 45 -18.36 6.51 -3.95
C GLY A 45 -17.89 7.49 -2.87
N PRO A 46 -18.63 7.59 -1.75
CA PRO A 46 -18.20 8.35 -0.58
C PRO A 46 -16.86 7.85 -0.04
N THR A 47 -16.02 8.77 0.41
CA THR A 47 -14.72 8.44 1.01
C THR A 47 -14.68 8.78 2.50
N GLY A 48 -13.82 8.11 3.24
CA GLY A 48 -13.58 8.37 4.66
C GLY A 48 -12.13 8.07 5.06
N PRO A 49 -11.72 8.48 6.28
CA PRO A 49 -10.35 8.31 6.75
C PRO A 49 -10.00 6.84 6.94
N VAL A 50 -8.81 6.45 6.47
CA VAL A 50 -8.25 5.11 6.51
C VAL A 50 -6.77 5.16 6.85
N VAL A 51 -6.35 4.30 7.78
CA VAL A 51 -4.93 3.99 8.01
C VAL A 51 -4.54 2.82 7.12
N LEU A 52 -3.50 3.01 6.31
CA LEU A 52 -2.90 1.95 5.49
C LEU A 52 -1.75 1.30 6.24
N ALA A 53 -1.70 -0.02 6.21
CA ALA A 53 -0.62 -0.82 6.77
C ALA A 53 -0.21 -1.92 5.79
N GLY A 54 1.06 -2.32 5.84
CA GLY A 54 1.59 -3.40 5.04
C GLY A 54 1.27 -4.79 5.60
N PRO A 55 1.84 -5.84 4.98
CA PRO A 55 1.50 -7.23 5.28
C PRO A 55 2.24 -7.80 6.49
N THR A 56 3.27 -7.11 7.00
CA THR A 56 4.10 -7.66 8.07
C THR A 56 3.46 -7.42 9.43
N CYS A 57 3.87 -8.22 10.42
CA CYS A 57 3.45 -8.05 11.82
C CYS A 57 4.25 -6.95 12.56
N ASP A 58 5.17 -6.27 11.87
CA ASP A 58 6.00 -5.25 12.47
C ASP A 58 5.22 -3.94 12.60
N SER A 59 5.27 -3.31 13.78
CA SER A 59 4.62 -2.03 14.02
C SER A 59 5.13 -0.89 13.14
N ALA A 60 6.33 -1.02 12.56
CA ALA A 60 6.87 -0.06 11.61
C ALA A 60 6.20 -0.16 10.22
N ASP A 61 5.46 -1.22 9.92
CA ASP A 61 4.81 -1.44 8.62
C ASP A 61 3.45 -0.74 8.52
N VAL A 62 3.44 0.54 8.89
CA VAL A 62 2.27 1.41 8.87
C VAL A 62 2.61 2.64 8.04
N LEU A 63 1.79 2.92 7.03
CA LEU A 63 2.09 3.93 6.02
C LEU A 63 1.58 5.32 6.42
N TYR A 64 0.31 5.44 6.83
CA TYR A 64 -0.38 6.72 7.04
C TYR A 64 -1.29 6.71 8.28
N GLU A 65 -0.71 6.67 9.48
CA GLU A 65 -1.44 6.66 10.77
C GLU A 65 -1.68 8.06 11.35
N LYS A 66 -0.69 8.96 11.26
CA LYS A 66 -0.75 10.32 11.82
C LYS A 66 -1.70 11.19 11.01
N GLN A 67 -1.66 11.06 9.69
CA GLN A 67 -2.61 11.69 8.78
C GLN A 67 -3.23 10.61 7.88
N PRO A 68 -4.39 10.05 8.24
CA PRO A 68 -5.08 9.05 7.45
C PRO A 68 -5.37 9.51 6.01
N VAL A 69 -5.36 8.58 5.06
CA VAL A 69 -5.81 8.84 3.69
C VAL A 69 -7.32 8.72 3.58
N HIS A 70 -7.93 9.43 2.64
CA HIS A 70 -9.36 9.28 2.35
C HIS A 70 -9.56 8.29 1.21
N LEU A 71 -10.18 7.16 1.49
CA LEU A 71 -10.44 6.10 0.51
C LEU A 71 -11.94 5.75 0.45
N PRO A 72 -12.42 5.15 -0.64
CA PRO A 72 -13.82 4.76 -0.77
C PRO A 72 -14.29 3.88 0.38
N LEU A 73 -15.45 4.19 0.94
CA LEU A 73 -16.01 3.41 2.03
C LEU A 73 -16.40 1.99 1.62
N ALA A 74 -16.59 1.76 0.32
CA ALA A 74 -16.86 0.45 -0.26
C ALA A 74 -15.61 -0.44 -0.42
N LEU A 75 -14.40 0.10 -0.21
CA LEU A 75 -13.15 -0.65 -0.37
C LEU A 75 -13.11 -1.88 0.56
N SER A 76 -12.87 -3.06 0.01
CA SER A 76 -13.02 -4.35 0.66
C SER A 76 -11.87 -5.31 0.34
N GLU A 77 -11.83 -6.46 1.03
CA GLU A 77 -10.83 -7.49 0.78
C GLU A 77 -10.86 -7.96 -0.68
N GLY A 78 -9.67 -8.08 -1.29
CA GLY A 78 -9.50 -8.43 -2.70
C GLY A 78 -9.52 -7.24 -3.66
N ASP A 79 -9.94 -6.04 -3.24
CA ASP A 79 -9.88 -4.85 -4.08
C ASP A 79 -8.43 -4.44 -4.39
N GLU A 80 -8.24 -3.79 -5.55
CA GLU A 80 -6.95 -3.25 -5.95
C GLU A 80 -6.74 -1.83 -5.40
N LEU A 81 -5.53 -1.57 -4.92
CA LEU A 81 -5.04 -0.23 -4.61
C LEU A 81 -3.73 0.04 -5.38
N ARG A 82 -3.62 1.25 -5.92
CA ARG A 82 -2.50 1.65 -6.78
C ARG A 82 -1.79 2.87 -6.22
N PHE A 83 -0.53 2.68 -5.84
CA PHE A 83 0.41 3.76 -5.58
C PHE A 83 0.91 4.36 -6.90
N HIS A 84 0.71 5.66 -7.09
CA HIS A 84 1.22 6.39 -8.24
C HIS A 84 2.57 7.04 -7.96
N SER A 85 3.35 7.27 -9.02
CA SER A 85 4.70 7.86 -8.93
C SER A 85 5.69 7.05 -8.09
N ALA A 86 5.44 5.75 -7.91
CA ALA A 86 6.25 4.82 -7.11
C ALA A 86 7.37 4.14 -7.93
N GLY A 87 8.00 4.86 -8.87
CA GLY A 87 8.98 4.29 -9.80
C GLY A 87 10.45 4.46 -9.39
N ALA A 88 10.76 5.49 -8.59
CA ALA A 88 12.09 5.73 -8.05
C ALA A 88 12.11 5.30 -6.58
N TYR A 89 13.23 4.74 -6.13
CA TYR A 89 13.44 4.41 -4.72
C TYR A 89 12.34 3.52 -4.11
N THR A 90 11.84 2.56 -4.89
CA THR A 90 10.86 1.57 -4.41
C THR A 90 11.38 0.15 -4.51
N THR A 91 11.49 -0.38 -5.73
CA THR A 91 12.00 -1.74 -5.99
C THR A 91 13.40 -1.96 -5.41
N CYS A 92 14.27 -0.94 -5.44
CA CYS A 92 15.61 -1.01 -4.85
C CYS A 92 15.62 -1.07 -3.30
N TYR A 93 14.51 -0.75 -2.65
CA TYR A 93 14.34 -0.87 -1.19
C TYR A 93 13.48 -2.08 -0.79
N SER A 94 13.02 -2.90 -1.74
CA SER A 94 12.34 -4.14 -1.40
C SER A 94 13.29 -5.06 -0.62
N THR A 95 12.84 -5.51 0.54
CA THR A 95 13.56 -6.56 1.28
C THR A 95 13.53 -7.89 0.51
N VAL A 96 14.44 -8.78 0.88
CA VAL A 96 14.50 -10.16 0.36
C VAL A 96 14.23 -11.11 1.53
N GLY A 97 13.00 -11.63 1.63
CA GLY A 97 12.63 -12.65 2.61
C GLY A 97 12.27 -12.14 4.00
N PHE A 98 12.04 -10.83 4.21
CA PHE A 98 11.55 -10.34 5.50
C PHE A 98 10.14 -10.89 5.77
N ASN A 99 9.92 -11.44 6.96
CA ASN A 99 8.73 -12.23 7.31
C ASN A 99 8.40 -13.38 6.34
N GLY A 100 9.38 -13.82 5.52
CA GLY A 100 9.16 -14.85 4.50
C GLY A 100 8.45 -14.35 3.24
N PHE A 101 8.27 -13.04 3.06
CA PHE A 101 7.67 -12.49 1.84
C PHE A 101 8.70 -12.41 0.71
N ASP A 102 8.22 -12.74 -0.50
CA ASP A 102 9.01 -12.59 -1.72
C ASP A 102 9.29 -11.11 -2.04
N PRO A 103 10.42 -10.79 -2.70
CA PRO A 103 10.69 -9.43 -3.16
C PRO A 103 9.63 -8.92 -4.13
N MET A 104 9.41 -7.60 -4.15
CA MET A 104 8.44 -6.97 -5.05
C MET A 104 8.78 -7.25 -6.53
N PRO A 105 7.86 -7.89 -7.29
CA PRO A 105 8.10 -8.18 -8.71
C PRO A 105 8.07 -6.90 -9.55
N THR A 106 8.89 -6.85 -10.60
CA THR A 106 8.90 -5.74 -11.57
C THR A 106 8.50 -6.25 -12.95
N MET A 107 7.43 -5.68 -13.50
CA MET A 107 6.92 -6.00 -14.84
C MET A 107 7.17 -4.83 -15.80
N VAL A 108 7.82 -5.11 -16.93
CA VAL A 108 8.03 -4.13 -18.00
C VAL A 108 6.85 -4.19 -18.97
N VAL A 109 6.11 -3.09 -19.10
CA VAL A 109 4.97 -2.98 -20.02
C VAL A 109 5.36 -2.09 -21.20
N GLY A 110 5.24 -2.59 -22.43
CA GLY A 110 5.42 -1.79 -23.65
C GLY A 110 6.79 -1.86 -24.35
N GLY A 111 7.63 -2.84 -24.06
CA GLY A 111 8.87 -3.05 -24.81
C GLY A 111 8.63 -3.82 -26.11
N SER A 112 8.65 -3.17 -27.28
CA SER A 112 8.98 -3.90 -28.51
C SER A 112 10.48 -4.23 -28.45
N ARG A 113 10.83 -5.52 -28.51
CA ARG A 113 12.19 -5.90 -28.93
C ARG A 113 12.38 -5.32 -30.33
N THR A 114 13.29 -4.37 -30.45
CA THR A 114 13.92 -4.05 -31.74
C THR A 114 15.10 -4.98 -31.93
#